data_AF-A0A218WVG7-F1
#
_entry.id   AF-A0A218WVG7-F1
#
_cell.length_a   1.000
_cell.length_b   1.000
_cell.length_c   1.000
_cell.angle_alpha   90.00
_cell.angle_beta   90.00
_cell.angle_gamma   90.00
#
_symmetry.space_group_name_H-M   'P 1'
#
loop_
_entity.id
_entity.type
_entity.pdbx_description
1 polymer ?
#
loop_
_entity_poly.entity_id
_entity_poly.type
_entity_poly.pdbx_seq_one_letter_code
_entity_poly.pdbx_strand_id
1 'polypeptide(L)'
;MSGGGKGVSSALALSNAITNLAASVFGEQKRLEPMSADRKAKWKKEIDWLLCVTDHIVEFVPSQQKTNGVNMEIMMTKQRTDLQMNIPALRKLDAMLIDCLENFKDQTEFYYVKKEEDSDKGDDKRKDDKWWLPTCKVPPNGLSEMTRRWLQFQKDSVNQVLKAAMAINAQVLSEMEIPENYIESLPKNGRASLGDSIYKGITVEYFDPDAFLSTMDLTSEHKILDLKNRIEASIVIWKRKMTTKDSKSHWGSAVSLEKRELFEERAETVLIILKQRFPGIPQSALDISKIQYNGDVGQAILESYSRVIESLAFTVLSRIEDVLYADVVAKNPSQAPLKRNPLLTTPSMGMEKLPNFKDEVEKLKTAEAPASMTLLDFMGWNTTDKEDTDEKHKDFFMGDELLRADSNCKLLPIAMNNRPSYLEKIDLSGPRSPTSRH
;
A
#
# COMPACT_ATOMS: atom_id res chain seq x y z
N MET A 1 -32.75 -6.90 3.71
CA MET A 1 -33.46 -7.76 4.67
C MET A 1 -34.86 -8.20 4.23
N SER A 2 -35.49 -7.56 3.24
CA SER A 2 -36.85 -7.91 2.74
C SER A 2 -36.92 -9.17 1.84
N GLY A 3 -35.87 -9.99 1.78
CA GLY A 3 -35.85 -11.28 1.06
C GLY A 3 -35.82 -11.23 -0.48
N GLY A 4 -36.17 -10.11 -1.12
CA GLY A 4 -36.41 -10.03 -2.56
C GLY A 4 -35.20 -10.02 -3.49
N GLY A 5 -33.98 -10.31 -3.02
CA GLY A 5 -32.77 -10.44 -3.87
C GLY A 5 -32.29 -9.17 -4.59
N LYS A 6 -32.99 -8.03 -4.48
CA LYS A 6 -32.63 -6.72 -5.08
C LYS A 6 -31.53 -5.98 -4.30
N GLY A 7 -30.61 -6.73 -3.69
CA GLY A 7 -29.53 -6.20 -2.87
C GLY A 7 -28.27 -5.91 -3.68
N VAL A 8 -27.15 -5.85 -2.99
CA VAL A 8 -25.82 -5.73 -3.58
C VAL A 8 -25.24 -7.11 -3.94
N SER A 9 -24.18 -7.15 -4.74
CA SER A 9 -23.43 -8.37 -5.02
C SER A 9 -22.83 -8.96 -3.73
N SER A 10 -22.54 -10.27 -3.73
CA SER A 10 -21.83 -10.92 -2.60
C SER A 10 -20.46 -10.29 -2.36
N ALA A 11 -19.76 -9.90 -3.43
CA ALA A 11 -18.49 -9.20 -3.37
C ALA A 11 -18.61 -7.88 -2.60
N LEU A 12 -19.58 -7.03 -2.97
CA LEU A 12 -19.81 -5.75 -2.28
C LEU A 12 -20.36 -5.96 -0.85
N ALA A 13 -21.19 -6.98 -0.62
CA ALA A 13 -21.67 -7.32 0.72
C ALA A 13 -20.51 -7.70 1.66
N LEU A 14 -19.55 -8.51 1.20
CA LEU A 14 -18.36 -8.88 1.97
C LEU A 14 -17.43 -7.69 2.22
N SER A 15 -17.18 -6.87 1.19
CA SER A 15 -16.38 -5.64 1.34
C SER A 15 -16.97 -4.68 2.38
N ASN A 16 -18.30 -4.50 2.36
CA ASN A 16 -19.01 -3.70 3.37
C ASN A 16 -18.96 -4.34 4.76
N ALA A 17 -19.11 -5.67 4.86
CA ALA A 17 -19.05 -6.37 6.15
C ALA A 17 -17.67 -6.24 6.80
N ILE A 18 -16.58 -6.40 6.03
CA ILE A 18 -15.20 -6.19 6.50
C ILE A 18 -15.00 -4.75 6.99
N THR A 19 -15.43 -3.78 6.18
CA THR A 19 -15.32 -2.35 6.53
C THR A 19 -16.10 -2.01 7.81
N ASN A 20 -17.33 -2.50 7.94
CA ASN A 20 -18.18 -2.26 9.10
C ASN A 20 -17.66 -2.94 10.37
N LEU A 21 -17.12 -4.16 10.25
CA LEU A 21 -16.48 -4.86 11.36
C LEU A 21 -15.28 -4.05 11.87
N ALA A 22 -14.40 -3.61 10.97
CA ALA A 22 -13.26 -2.79 11.32
C ALA A 22 -13.68 -1.48 12.00
N ALA A 23 -14.70 -0.80 11.49
CA ALA A 23 -15.24 0.41 12.12
C ALA A 23 -15.81 0.13 13.53
N SER A 24 -16.50 -0.99 13.72
CA SER A 24 -17.04 -1.39 15.03
C SER A 24 -15.96 -1.76 16.03
N VAL A 25 -14.87 -2.40 15.60
CA VAL A 25 -13.80 -2.88 16.49
C VAL A 25 -12.81 -1.77 16.80
N PHE A 26 -12.36 -1.05 15.78
CA PHE A 26 -11.28 -0.08 15.87
C PHE A 26 -11.74 1.37 15.98
N GLY A 27 -13.02 1.68 15.75
CA GLY A 27 -13.56 3.04 15.94
C GLY A 27 -13.43 3.55 17.38
N GLU A 28 -13.32 2.61 18.33
CA GLU A 28 -13.06 2.89 19.75
C GLU A 28 -11.56 2.97 20.09
N GLN A 29 -10.65 2.65 19.16
CA GLN A 29 -9.20 2.68 19.36
C GLN A 29 -8.67 4.13 19.28
N LYS A 30 -9.05 4.93 20.27
CA LYS A 30 -8.70 6.36 20.34
C LYS A 30 -7.38 6.63 21.05
N ARG A 31 -6.73 5.59 21.58
CA ARG A 31 -5.54 5.64 22.42
C ARG A 31 -4.52 4.59 21.99
N LEU A 32 -3.26 4.79 22.38
CA LEU A 32 -2.23 3.75 22.35
C LEU A 32 -2.35 2.91 23.61
N GLU A 33 -3.13 1.85 23.51
CA GLU A 33 -3.34 0.89 24.59
C GLU A 33 -3.74 -0.46 23.98
N PRO A 34 -3.52 -1.58 24.70
CA PRO A 34 -3.98 -2.88 24.26
C PRO A 34 -5.49 -2.88 24.00
N MET A 35 -5.90 -3.64 22.98
CA MET A 35 -7.32 -3.88 22.77
C MET A 35 -7.88 -4.70 23.93
N SER A 36 -9.13 -4.44 24.30
CA SER A 36 -9.84 -5.29 25.26
C SER A 36 -9.92 -6.72 24.71
N ALA A 37 -9.79 -7.72 25.58
CA ALA A 37 -9.84 -9.13 25.20
C ALA A 37 -11.07 -9.47 24.32
N ASP A 38 -12.24 -8.92 24.65
CA ASP A 38 -13.48 -9.14 23.90
C ASP A 38 -13.40 -8.60 22.47
N ARG A 39 -12.94 -7.35 22.28
CA ARG A 39 -12.75 -6.75 20.95
C ARG A 39 -11.71 -7.50 20.11
N LYS A 40 -10.59 -7.91 20.73
CA LYS A 40 -9.55 -8.69 20.05
C LYS A 40 -10.06 -10.07 19.62
N ALA A 41 -10.80 -10.76 20.50
CA ALA A 41 -11.41 -12.05 20.19
C ALA A 41 -12.49 -11.92 19.11
N LYS A 42 -13.32 -10.87 19.18
CA LYS A 42 -14.34 -10.55 18.18
C LYS A 42 -13.70 -10.31 16.81
N TRP A 43 -12.69 -9.45 16.74
CA TRP A 43 -11.95 -9.16 15.51
C TRP A 43 -11.40 -10.44 14.89
N LYS A 44 -10.61 -11.20 15.66
CA LYS A 44 -9.97 -12.43 15.19
C LYS A 44 -10.97 -13.44 14.65
N LYS A 45 -12.12 -13.61 15.33
CA LYS A 45 -13.15 -14.58 14.96
C LYS A 45 -13.96 -14.13 13.75
N GLU A 46 -14.49 -12.91 13.78
CA GLU A 46 -15.38 -12.43 12.72
C GLU A 46 -14.63 -12.12 11.42
N ILE A 47 -13.38 -11.64 11.49
CA ILE A 47 -12.58 -11.46 10.28
C ILE A 47 -12.27 -12.81 9.64
N ASP A 48 -11.98 -13.84 10.44
CA ASP A 48 -11.71 -15.19 9.94
C ASP A 48 -12.92 -15.77 9.19
N TRP A 49 -14.13 -15.53 9.69
CA TRP A 49 -15.37 -15.91 9.00
C TRP A 49 -15.57 -15.17 7.67
N LEU A 50 -15.19 -13.91 7.58
CA LEU A 50 -15.29 -13.13 6.34
C LEU A 50 -14.23 -13.55 5.32
N LEU A 51 -13.05 -13.96 5.80
CA LEU A 51 -11.93 -14.40 4.96
C LEU A 51 -12.04 -15.86 4.51
N CYS A 52 -12.74 -16.75 5.21
CA CYS A 52 -12.78 -18.18 4.87
C CYS A 52 -13.28 -18.46 3.43
N VAL A 53 -14.04 -17.54 2.84
CA VAL A 53 -14.47 -17.63 1.44
C VAL A 53 -13.27 -17.73 0.49
N THR A 54 -12.13 -17.12 0.81
CA THR A 54 -10.93 -17.15 -0.04
C THR A 54 -10.30 -18.54 -0.16
N ASP A 55 -10.57 -19.44 0.79
CA ASP A 55 -10.05 -20.81 0.77
C ASP A 55 -10.75 -21.67 -0.29
N HIS A 56 -11.94 -21.21 -0.73
CA HIS A 56 -12.75 -21.88 -1.74
C HIS A 56 -12.64 -21.24 -3.13
N ILE A 57 -11.87 -20.16 -3.29
CA ILE A 57 -11.64 -19.51 -4.58
C ILE A 57 -10.38 -20.15 -5.20
N VAL A 58 -10.60 -20.98 -6.22
CA VAL A 58 -9.57 -21.82 -6.83
C VAL A 58 -9.48 -21.61 -8.34
N GLU A 59 -8.28 -21.81 -8.86
CA GLU A 59 -7.98 -22.02 -10.27
C GLU A 59 -7.88 -23.53 -10.54
N PHE A 60 -8.38 -23.95 -11.70
CA PHE A 60 -8.19 -25.31 -12.19
C PHE A 60 -6.93 -25.37 -13.02
N VAL A 61 -5.92 -26.07 -12.52
CA VAL A 61 -4.60 -26.19 -13.18
C VAL A 61 -4.37 -27.64 -13.66
N PRO A 62 -3.84 -27.82 -14.88
CA PRO A 62 -3.47 -29.15 -15.37
C PRO A 62 -2.29 -29.70 -14.56
N SER A 63 -2.33 -31.00 -14.27
CA SER A 63 -1.32 -31.71 -13.49
C SER A 63 -1.21 -33.16 -13.96
N GLN A 64 -0.19 -33.87 -13.48
CA GLN A 64 0.00 -35.29 -13.74
C GLN A 64 0.04 -36.04 -12.42
N GLN A 65 -0.73 -37.12 -12.33
CA GLN A 65 -0.68 -38.05 -11.21
C GLN A 65 -0.10 -39.37 -11.69
N LYS A 66 0.86 -39.90 -10.92
CA LYS A 66 1.38 -41.26 -11.12
C LYS A 66 0.77 -42.17 -10.08
N THR A 67 -0.09 -43.09 -10.51
CA THR A 67 -0.62 -44.14 -9.63
C THR A 67 -0.27 -45.49 -10.23
N ASN A 68 0.44 -46.32 -9.47
CA ASN A 68 0.85 -47.68 -9.87
C ASN A 68 1.67 -47.73 -11.19
N GLY A 69 2.53 -46.74 -11.43
CA GLY A 69 3.39 -46.69 -12.63
C GLY A 69 2.68 -46.20 -13.91
N VAL A 70 1.38 -45.90 -13.85
CA VAL A 70 0.64 -45.26 -14.94
C VAL A 70 0.59 -43.76 -14.69
N ASN A 71 1.03 -42.97 -15.68
CA ASN A 71 0.88 -41.51 -15.68
C ASN A 71 -0.51 -41.17 -16.21
N MET A 72 -1.27 -40.37 -15.46
CA MET A 72 -2.56 -39.85 -15.86
C MET A 72 -2.57 -38.32 -15.78
N GLU A 73 -3.03 -37.66 -16.83
CA GLU A 73 -3.28 -36.22 -16.82
C GLU A 73 -4.57 -35.94 -16.05
N ILE A 74 -4.48 -35.09 -15.04
CA ILE A 74 -5.59 -34.72 -14.16
C ILE A 74 -5.69 -33.20 -14.03
N MET A 75 -6.87 -32.70 -13.70
CA MET A 75 -7.04 -31.31 -13.28
C MET A 75 -6.99 -31.25 -11.75
N MET A 76 -6.18 -30.35 -11.20
CA MET A 76 -6.12 -30.09 -9.77
C MET A 76 -6.65 -28.69 -9.47
N THR A 77 -7.23 -28.52 -8.29
CA THR A 77 -7.61 -27.22 -7.75
C THR A 77 -6.44 -26.62 -7.00
N LYS A 78 -6.04 -25.40 -7.36
CA LYS A 78 -5.06 -24.59 -6.63
C LYS A 78 -5.72 -23.30 -6.19
N GLN A 79 -5.42 -22.79 -5.00
CA GLN A 79 -5.93 -21.47 -4.60
C GLN A 79 -5.52 -20.41 -5.62
N ARG A 80 -6.42 -19.48 -5.92
CA ARG A 80 -6.17 -18.42 -6.91
C ARG A 80 -4.91 -17.63 -6.56
N THR A 81 -4.12 -17.30 -7.58
CA THR A 81 -2.73 -16.85 -7.41
C THR A 81 -2.63 -15.54 -6.62
N ASP A 82 -3.54 -14.60 -6.86
CA ASP A 82 -3.65 -13.33 -6.12
C ASP A 82 -3.94 -13.55 -4.62
N LEU A 83 -4.80 -14.52 -4.29
CA LEU A 83 -5.20 -14.82 -2.91
C LEU A 83 -4.10 -15.57 -2.15
N GLN A 84 -3.44 -16.51 -2.81
CA GLN A 84 -2.46 -17.42 -2.21
C GLN A 84 -1.33 -16.67 -1.48
N MET A 85 -0.85 -15.56 -2.07
CA MET A 85 0.22 -14.75 -1.48
C MET A 85 -0.32 -13.62 -0.61
N ASN A 86 -1.37 -12.92 -1.07
CA ASN A 86 -1.81 -11.69 -0.41
C ASN A 86 -2.61 -11.93 0.87
N ILE A 87 -3.43 -13.00 0.97
CA ILE A 87 -4.21 -13.27 2.18
C ILE A 87 -3.30 -13.56 3.39
N PRO A 88 -2.29 -14.45 3.31
CA PRO A 88 -1.34 -14.65 4.40
C PRO A 88 -0.55 -13.39 4.75
N ALA A 89 -0.15 -12.61 3.74
CA ALA A 89 0.56 -11.35 3.95
C ALA A 89 -0.29 -10.35 4.74
N LEU A 90 -1.57 -10.15 4.35
CA LEU A 90 -2.48 -9.25 5.06
C LEU A 90 -2.76 -9.72 6.50
N ARG A 91 -2.95 -11.03 6.73
CA ARG A 91 -3.11 -11.57 8.09
C ARG A 91 -1.90 -11.31 8.97
N LYS A 92 -0.70 -11.34 8.39
CA LYS A 92 0.54 -11.02 9.09
C LYS A 92 0.63 -9.53 9.44
N LEU A 93 0.27 -8.65 8.52
CA LEU A 93 0.19 -7.21 8.77
C LEU A 93 -0.84 -6.86 9.86
N ASP A 94 -2.00 -7.51 9.84
CA ASP A 94 -3.02 -7.41 10.89
C ASP A 94 -2.45 -7.81 12.26
N ALA A 95 -1.86 -9.00 12.36
CA ALA A 95 -1.23 -9.47 13.60
C ALA A 95 -0.17 -8.49 14.12
N MET A 96 0.69 -7.94 13.25
CA MET A 96 1.70 -6.94 13.63
C MET A 96 1.08 -5.67 14.23
N LEU A 97 -0.06 -5.19 13.72
CA LEU A 97 -0.75 -4.02 14.28
C LEU A 97 -1.37 -4.32 15.64
N ILE A 98 -1.98 -5.49 15.79
CA ILE A 98 -2.54 -5.93 17.06
C ILE A 98 -1.43 -6.07 18.12
N ASP A 99 -0.31 -6.70 17.76
CA ASP A 99 0.84 -6.86 18.66
C ASP A 99 1.50 -5.52 19.00
N CYS A 100 1.56 -4.56 18.05
CA CYS A 100 1.99 -3.20 18.32
C CYS A 100 1.14 -2.56 19.42
N LEU A 101 -0.19 -2.69 19.36
CA LEU A 101 -1.10 -2.18 20.40
C LEU A 101 -0.91 -2.89 21.75
N GLU A 102 -0.67 -4.21 21.75
CA GLU A 102 -0.38 -4.97 22.98
C GLU A 102 0.88 -4.51 23.69
N ASN A 103 1.91 -4.10 22.94
CA ASN A 103 3.17 -3.62 23.51
C ASN A 103 3.03 -2.33 24.34
N PHE A 104 1.88 -1.64 24.28
CA PHE A 104 1.58 -0.47 25.10
C PHE A 104 1.04 -0.81 26.50
N LYS A 105 0.87 -2.09 26.85
CA LYS A 105 0.29 -2.52 28.14
C LYS A 105 1.02 -1.97 29.36
N ASP A 106 2.35 -1.98 29.33
CA ASP A 106 3.20 -1.62 30.45
C ASP A 106 3.74 -0.17 30.35
N GLN A 107 3.28 0.59 29.36
CA GLN A 107 3.71 1.98 29.16
C GLN A 107 3.02 2.91 30.16
N THR A 108 3.82 3.61 30.97
CA THR A 108 3.33 4.48 32.05
C THR A 108 3.76 5.94 31.91
N GLU A 109 4.68 6.25 31.00
CA GLU A 109 5.24 7.60 30.87
C GLU A 109 4.29 8.61 30.26
N PHE A 110 3.32 8.18 29.44
CA PHE A 110 2.29 9.06 28.88
C PHE A 110 0.90 8.53 29.22
N TYR A 111 -0.06 9.46 29.30
CA TYR A 111 -1.43 9.13 29.66
C TYR A 111 -2.42 10.01 28.89
N TYR A 112 -3.70 9.61 28.91
CA TYR A 112 -4.77 10.29 28.20
C TYR A 112 -5.77 10.90 29.19
N VAL A 113 -6.00 12.20 29.10
CA VAL A 113 -6.93 12.92 29.99
C VAL A 113 -8.36 12.81 29.47
N LYS A 114 -9.33 12.60 30.39
CA LYS A 114 -10.77 12.58 30.04
C LYS A 114 -11.25 14.01 29.74
N LYS A 115 -12.17 14.12 28.79
CA LYS A 115 -12.68 15.38 28.23
C LYS A 115 -13.30 16.34 29.28
N GLU A 116 -13.77 15.82 30.42
CA GLU A 116 -14.47 16.59 31.46
C GLU A 116 -13.53 17.28 32.46
N GLU A 117 -12.28 16.84 32.61
CA GLU A 117 -11.33 17.43 33.56
C GLU A 117 -10.63 18.69 33.00
N ASP A 118 -10.70 18.90 31.69
CA ASP A 118 -10.07 20.03 30.98
C ASP A 118 -10.96 21.28 30.91
N SER A 119 -12.23 21.22 31.39
CA SER A 119 -13.12 22.39 31.39
C SER A 119 -12.89 23.34 32.57
N ASP A 120 -12.10 22.95 33.57
CA ASP A 120 -11.97 23.69 34.84
C ASP A 120 -10.64 24.46 35.00
N LYS A 121 -9.76 24.43 33.99
CA LYS A 121 -8.51 25.22 33.96
C LYS A 121 -8.39 26.02 32.67
N GLY A 122 -9.10 27.16 32.67
CA GLY A 122 -8.74 28.39 31.96
C GLY A 122 -8.69 28.33 30.43
N ASP A 123 -9.77 28.82 29.79
CA ASP A 123 -9.89 29.52 28.50
C ASP A 123 -8.98 29.15 27.28
N ASP A 124 -8.26 28.03 27.31
CA ASP A 124 -7.49 27.53 26.17
C ASP A 124 -8.42 26.63 25.35
N LYS A 125 -9.40 27.30 24.72
CA LYS A 125 -10.34 26.68 23.78
C LYS A 125 -9.53 25.91 22.74
N ARG A 126 -9.50 24.57 22.89
CA ARG A 126 -8.91 23.62 21.95
C ARG A 126 -9.24 24.04 20.51
N LYS A 127 -8.29 24.66 19.82
CA LYS A 127 -8.31 24.87 18.37
C LYS A 127 -7.74 23.62 17.68
N ASP A 128 -8.25 22.45 18.07
CA ASP A 128 -7.72 21.17 17.61
C ASP A 128 -8.76 20.51 16.71
N ASP A 129 -8.37 20.21 15.47
CA ASP A 129 -9.27 19.70 14.41
C ASP A 129 -9.92 18.35 14.77
N LYS A 130 -9.44 17.68 15.81
CA LYS A 130 -9.89 16.35 16.26
C LYS A 130 -10.47 16.36 17.67
N TRP A 131 -11.45 17.22 17.92
CA TRP A 131 -12.10 17.42 19.24
C TRP A 131 -12.70 16.16 19.89
N TRP A 132 -12.90 15.09 19.12
CA TRP A 132 -13.42 13.79 19.58
C TRP A 132 -12.36 12.82 20.12
N LEU A 133 -11.07 13.17 20.02
CA LEU A 133 -9.95 12.38 20.55
C LEU A 133 -9.53 12.86 21.95
N PRO A 134 -9.10 11.94 22.84
CA PRO A 134 -8.52 12.31 24.12
C PRO A 134 -7.12 12.93 23.94
N THR A 135 -6.81 13.94 24.75
CA THR A 135 -5.50 14.60 24.70
C THR A 135 -4.45 13.77 25.41
N CYS A 136 -3.35 13.48 24.72
CA CYS A 136 -2.19 12.84 25.33
C CYS A 136 -1.40 13.86 26.16
N LYS A 137 -0.95 13.45 27.35
CA LYS A 137 -0.04 14.18 28.22
C LYS A 137 1.20 13.34 28.48
N VAL A 138 2.34 14.01 28.57
CA VAL A 138 3.66 13.46 28.86
C VAL A 138 4.23 14.17 30.10
N PRO A 139 5.34 13.69 30.70
CA PRO A 139 5.94 14.34 31.86
C PRO A 139 6.41 15.77 31.52
N PRO A 140 6.51 16.69 32.50
CA PRO A 140 6.90 18.09 32.24
C PRO A 140 8.25 18.26 31.52
N ASN A 141 9.17 17.32 31.68
CA ASN A 141 10.48 17.31 31.02
C ASN A 141 10.53 16.43 29.76
N GLY A 142 9.36 16.03 29.25
CA GLY A 142 9.19 15.05 28.17
C GLY A 142 9.42 13.61 28.60
N LEU A 143 9.38 12.72 27.62
CA LEU A 143 9.61 11.28 27.75
C LEU A 143 11.10 10.98 27.95
N SER A 144 11.35 9.84 28.59
CA SER A 144 12.68 9.24 28.67
C SER A 144 13.24 8.96 27.27
N GLU A 145 14.56 8.94 27.17
CA GLU A 145 15.22 8.63 25.90
C GLU A 145 14.90 7.21 25.43
N MET A 146 14.79 6.26 26.37
CA MET A 146 14.44 4.88 26.10
C MET A 146 13.03 4.78 25.48
N THR A 147 12.03 5.39 26.11
CA THR A 147 10.64 5.37 25.63
C THR A 147 10.48 6.10 24.30
N ARG A 148 11.21 7.20 24.09
CA ARG A 148 11.24 7.90 22.80
C ARG A 148 11.81 7.03 21.68
N ARG A 149 12.98 6.41 21.89
CA ARG A 149 13.60 5.52 20.90
C ARG A 149 12.69 4.34 20.59
N TRP A 150 12.04 3.78 21.61
CA TRP A 150 11.05 2.72 21.45
C TRP A 150 9.81 3.16 20.67
N LEU A 151 9.24 4.34 20.96
CA LEU A 151 8.12 4.91 20.18
C LEU A 151 8.51 5.15 18.72
N GLN A 152 9.73 5.61 18.46
CA GLN A 152 10.24 5.78 17.10
C GLN A 152 10.35 4.43 16.37
N PHE A 153 10.84 3.39 17.04
CA PHE A 153 10.85 2.04 16.49
C PHE A 153 9.43 1.52 16.17
N GLN A 154 8.47 1.70 17.08
CA GLN A 154 7.07 1.35 16.82
C GLN A 154 6.49 2.16 15.64
N LYS A 155 6.81 3.46 15.57
CA LYS A 155 6.43 4.34 14.45
C LYS A 155 6.92 3.78 13.11
N ASP A 156 8.19 3.42 13.05
CA ASP A 156 8.81 2.92 11.81
C ASP A 156 8.23 1.54 11.42
N SER A 157 7.99 0.67 12.40
CA SER A 157 7.33 -0.63 12.19
C SER A 157 5.91 -0.48 11.62
N VAL A 158 5.07 0.36 12.24
CA VAL A 158 3.70 0.62 11.78
C VAL A 158 3.69 1.29 10.41
N ASN A 159 4.66 2.17 10.12
CA ASN A 159 4.79 2.80 8.81
C ASN A 159 5.14 1.78 7.71
N GLN A 160 5.93 0.75 8.01
CA GLN A 160 6.18 -0.35 7.06
C GLN A 160 4.91 -1.16 6.80
N VAL A 161 4.11 -1.43 7.85
CA VAL A 161 2.80 -2.08 7.69
C VAL A 161 1.87 -1.25 6.81
N LEU A 162 1.79 0.05 7.06
CA LEU A 162 0.99 0.99 6.27
C LEU A 162 1.38 0.92 4.78
N LYS A 163 2.67 1.03 4.47
CA LYS A 163 3.17 0.96 3.09
C LYS A 163 2.85 -0.38 2.41
N ALA A 164 3.01 -1.49 3.12
CA ALA A 164 2.71 -2.81 2.58
C ALA A 164 1.22 -2.99 2.29
N ALA A 165 0.35 -2.58 3.22
CA ALA A 165 -1.11 -2.62 3.03
C ALA A 165 -1.56 -1.74 1.85
N MET A 166 -1.03 -0.50 1.77
CA MET A 166 -1.29 0.42 0.65
C MET A 166 -0.84 -0.12 -0.70
N ALA A 167 0.26 -0.90 -0.74
CA ALA A 167 0.77 -1.50 -1.96
C ALA A 167 -0.15 -2.62 -2.46
N ILE A 168 -0.55 -3.53 -1.55
CA ILE A 168 -1.53 -4.59 -1.87
C ILE A 168 -2.86 -3.97 -2.33
N ASN A 169 -3.36 -2.95 -1.63
CA ASN A 169 -4.60 -2.28 -1.99
C ASN A 169 -4.53 -1.66 -3.39
N ALA A 170 -3.43 -0.98 -3.73
CA ALA A 170 -3.21 -0.44 -5.08
C ALA A 170 -3.17 -1.52 -6.14
N GLN A 171 -2.45 -2.61 -5.88
CA GLN A 171 -2.31 -3.71 -6.83
C GLN A 171 -3.68 -4.29 -7.18
N VAL A 172 -4.49 -4.60 -6.16
CA VAL A 172 -5.84 -5.16 -6.33
C VAL A 172 -6.74 -4.20 -7.09
N LEU A 173 -6.75 -2.91 -6.72
CA LEU A 173 -7.51 -1.89 -7.44
C LEU A 173 -7.05 -1.75 -8.90
N SER A 174 -5.76 -1.92 -9.21
CA SER A 174 -5.25 -1.86 -10.58
C SER A 174 -5.76 -3.02 -11.45
N GLU A 175 -5.96 -4.20 -10.84
CA GLU A 175 -6.41 -5.44 -11.48
C GLU A 175 -7.94 -5.57 -11.56
N MET A 176 -8.68 -4.84 -10.74
CA MET A 176 -10.14 -4.76 -10.83
C MET A 176 -10.58 -4.20 -12.19
N GLU A 177 -11.61 -4.84 -12.75
CA GLU A 177 -12.24 -4.44 -14.00
C GLU A 177 -12.80 -3.01 -13.91
N ILE A 178 -12.69 -2.25 -15.00
CA ILE A 178 -13.26 -0.90 -15.08
C ILE A 178 -14.74 -1.04 -15.47
N PRO A 179 -15.68 -0.58 -14.63
CA PRO A 179 -17.11 -0.72 -14.89
C PRO A 179 -17.58 0.02 -16.15
N GLU A 180 -18.52 -0.57 -16.90
CA GLU A 180 -19.04 0.02 -18.16
C GLU A 180 -19.67 1.39 -17.94
N ASN A 181 -20.42 1.57 -16.84
CA ASN A 181 -21.04 2.85 -16.48
C ASN A 181 -19.99 3.96 -16.24
N TYR A 182 -18.82 3.64 -15.68
CA TYR A 182 -17.73 4.60 -15.58
C TYR A 182 -17.24 4.99 -16.98
N ILE A 183 -17.04 4.01 -17.85
CA ILE A 183 -16.60 4.25 -19.23
C ILE A 183 -17.60 5.13 -20.00
N GLU A 184 -18.90 4.89 -19.85
CA GLU A 184 -19.95 5.69 -20.48
C GLU A 184 -19.99 7.14 -19.96
N SER A 185 -19.59 7.37 -18.71
CA SER A 185 -19.51 8.70 -18.12
C SER A 185 -18.28 9.51 -18.57
N LEU A 186 -17.29 8.88 -19.20
CA LEU A 186 -16.03 9.52 -19.57
C LEU A 186 -16.20 10.59 -20.66
N PRO A 187 -15.41 11.68 -20.60
CA PRO A 187 -15.33 12.64 -21.71
C PRO A 187 -14.87 12.01 -23.03
N LYS A 188 -15.21 12.65 -24.16
CA LYS A 188 -14.90 12.16 -25.52
C LYS A 188 -13.41 11.93 -25.81
N ASN A 189 -12.51 12.65 -25.12
CA ASN A 189 -11.06 12.54 -25.30
C ASN A 189 -10.29 12.97 -24.03
N GLY A 190 -9.04 12.55 -23.91
CA GLY A 190 -8.20 12.85 -22.74
C GLY A 190 -7.96 14.36 -22.53
N ARG A 191 -7.95 15.17 -23.59
CA ARG A 191 -7.84 16.64 -23.46
C ARG A 191 -9.07 17.25 -22.78
N ALA A 192 -10.27 16.74 -23.05
CA ALA A 192 -11.49 17.18 -22.38
C ALA A 192 -11.52 16.78 -20.90
N SER A 193 -10.88 15.66 -20.53
CA SER A 193 -10.72 15.23 -19.13
C SER A 193 -9.65 16.04 -18.39
N LEU A 194 -8.46 16.17 -18.97
CA LEU A 194 -7.34 16.91 -18.38
C LEU A 194 -7.55 18.43 -18.43
N GLY A 195 -8.35 18.96 -19.34
CA GLY A 195 -8.36 20.39 -19.64
C GLY A 195 -7.06 20.87 -20.32
N ASP A 196 -7.11 22.06 -20.91
CA ASP A 196 -6.04 22.54 -21.80
C ASP A 196 -4.68 22.70 -21.12
N SER A 197 -4.66 23.24 -19.90
CA SER A 197 -3.40 23.49 -19.17
C SER A 197 -2.66 22.20 -18.83
N ILE A 198 -3.37 21.23 -18.26
CA ILE A 198 -2.80 19.95 -17.83
C ILE A 198 -2.42 19.11 -19.05
N TYR A 199 -3.27 19.11 -20.09
CA TYR A 199 -2.97 18.44 -21.35
C TYR A 199 -1.69 18.99 -21.97
N LYS A 200 -1.54 20.32 -22.05
CA LYS A 200 -0.31 20.92 -22.58
C LYS A 200 0.92 20.51 -21.77
N GLY A 201 0.80 20.45 -20.44
CA GLY A 201 1.87 20.04 -19.53
C GLY A 201 2.31 18.58 -19.70
N ILE A 202 1.37 17.65 -19.96
CA ILE A 202 1.71 16.23 -20.12
C ILE A 202 2.23 15.89 -21.52
N THR A 203 1.85 16.69 -22.54
CA THR A 203 2.20 16.46 -23.95
C THR A 203 3.45 17.21 -24.43
N VAL A 204 4.23 17.81 -23.52
CA VAL A 204 5.50 18.47 -23.84
C VAL A 204 6.53 17.50 -24.43
N GLU A 205 7.53 18.00 -25.13
CA GLU A 205 8.61 17.16 -25.68
C GLU A 205 9.44 16.52 -24.56
N TYR A 206 9.95 17.34 -23.64
CA TYR A 206 10.68 16.92 -22.44
C TYR A 206 9.81 17.05 -21.21
N PHE A 207 9.57 15.93 -20.52
CA PHE A 207 8.67 15.87 -19.38
C PHE A 207 9.45 15.53 -18.10
N ASP A 208 9.29 16.37 -17.09
CA ASP A 208 9.70 16.10 -15.72
C ASP A 208 8.45 16.12 -14.84
N PRO A 209 8.10 14.99 -14.18
CA PRO A 209 6.90 14.91 -13.36
C PRO A 209 6.94 15.82 -12.13
N ASP A 210 8.13 16.09 -11.57
CA ASP A 210 8.26 16.97 -10.40
C ASP A 210 8.03 18.44 -10.80
N ALA A 211 8.64 18.89 -11.90
CA ALA A 211 8.34 20.20 -12.49
C ALA A 211 6.86 20.32 -12.88
N PHE A 212 6.26 19.29 -13.49
CA PHE A 212 4.83 19.30 -13.82
C PHE A 212 3.96 19.49 -12.58
N LEU A 213 4.17 18.72 -11.51
CA LEU A 213 3.41 18.84 -10.27
C LEU A 213 3.62 20.18 -9.56
N SER A 214 4.80 20.80 -9.69
CA SER A 214 5.07 22.13 -9.13
C SER A 214 4.22 23.25 -9.76
N THR A 215 3.74 23.04 -10.99
CA THR A 215 2.83 23.97 -11.68
C THR A 215 1.35 23.72 -11.36
N MET A 216 1.03 22.62 -10.66
CA MET A 216 -0.33 22.27 -10.28
C MET A 216 -0.71 22.87 -8.93
N ASP A 217 -1.98 23.22 -8.78
CA ASP A 217 -2.52 23.69 -7.51
C ASP A 217 -2.87 22.50 -6.60
N LEU A 218 -1.94 22.16 -5.70
CA LEU A 218 -2.03 21.05 -4.76
C LEU A 218 -2.30 21.54 -3.33
N THR A 219 -2.90 22.73 -3.15
CA THR A 219 -3.07 23.35 -1.82
C THR A 219 -4.14 22.69 -0.94
N SER A 220 -5.01 21.87 -1.51
CA SER A 220 -6.11 21.22 -0.80
C SER A 220 -6.37 19.83 -1.32
N GLU A 221 -6.81 18.94 -0.43
CA GLU A 221 -7.16 17.55 -0.72
C GLU A 221 -8.13 17.41 -1.91
N HIS A 222 -9.15 18.26 -1.99
CA HIS A 222 -10.10 18.26 -3.10
C HIS A 222 -9.45 18.53 -4.46
N LYS A 223 -8.45 19.43 -4.53
CA LYS A 223 -7.74 19.73 -5.77
C LYS A 223 -6.80 18.60 -6.18
N ILE A 224 -6.15 17.97 -5.19
CA ILE A 224 -5.31 16.79 -5.40
C ILE A 224 -6.17 15.64 -5.96
N LEU A 225 -7.36 15.43 -5.37
CA LEU A 225 -8.30 14.41 -5.82
C LEU A 225 -8.89 14.72 -7.21
N ASP A 226 -9.21 15.98 -7.51
CA ASP A 226 -9.64 16.40 -8.85
C ASP A 226 -8.57 16.08 -9.91
N LEU A 227 -7.30 16.43 -9.61
CA LEU A 227 -6.18 16.11 -10.49
C LEU A 227 -6.06 14.59 -10.70
N LYS A 228 -6.10 13.80 -9.63
CA LYS A 228 -6.06 12.32 -9.69
C LYS A 228 -7.19 11.78 -10.60
N ASN A 229 -8.44 12.21 -10.36
CA ASN A 229 -9.60 11.78 -11.15
C ASN A 229 -9.43 12.09 -12.65
N ARG A 230 -8.96 13.29 -12.98
CA ARG A 230 -8.78 13.73 -14.38
C ARG A 230 -7.68 12.95 -15.08
N ILE A 231 -6.59 12.64 -14.38
CA ILE A 231 -5.49 11.82 -14.90
C ILE A 231 -5.96 10.38 -15.14
N GLU A 232 -6.61 9.75 -14.16
CA GLU A 232 -7.14 8.39 -14.29
C GLU A 232 -8.14 8.25 -15.43
N ALA A 233 -9.12 9.16 -15.52
CA ALA A 233 -10.07 9.20 -16.63
C ALA A 233 -9.36 9.28 -18.00
N SER A 234 -8.25 10.03 -18.08
CA SER A 234 -7.49 10.18 -19.32
C SER A 234 -6.72 8.92 -19.70
N ILE A 235 -6.12 8.24 -18.72
CA ILE A 235 -5.49 6.92 -18.91
C ILE A 235 -6.51 5.92 -19.46
N VAL A 236 -7.70 5.85 -18.85
CA VAL A 236 -8.77 4.95 -19.32
C VAL A 236 -9.18 5.27 -20.77
N ILE A 237 -9.33 6.55 -21.11
CA ILE A 237 -9.64 6.98 -22.48
C ILE A 237 -8.53 6.57 -23.46
N TRP A 238 -7.26 6.75 -23.11
CA TRP A 238 -6.13 6.42 -23.99
C TRP A 238 -6.00 4.92 -24.20
N LYS A 239 -6.05 4.11 -23.13
CA LYS A 239 -6.03 2.63 -23.19
C LYS A 239 -7.14 2.11 -24.11
N ARG A 240 -8.37 2.58 -23.95
CA ARG A 240 -9.51 2.16 -24.79
C ARG A 240 -9.33 2.56 -26.26
N LYS A 241 -8.80 3.77 -26.52
CA LYS A 241 -8.54 4.24 -27.89
C LYS A 241 -7.38 3.52 -28.58
N MET A 242 -6.51 2.84 -27.85
CA MET A 242 -5.56 1.90 -28.42
C MET A 242 -6.28 0.62 -28.88
N THR A 243 -7.04 -0.02 -28.00
CA THR A 243 -7.72 -1.30 -28.29
C THR A 243 -8.81 -1.20 -29.37
N THR A 244 -9.53 -0.07 -29.46
CA THR A 244 -10.64 0.08 -30.43
C THR A 244 -10.14 0.27 -31.87
N LYS A 245 -8.90 0.73 -32.07
CA LYS A 245 -8.40 1.08 -33.41
C LYS A 245 -8.02 -0.14 -34.27
N ASP A 246 -7.88 -1.32 -33.68
CA ASP A 246 -7.63 -2.57 -34.41
C ASP A 246 -8.86 -3.10 -35.16
N SER A 247 -10.07 -2.59 -34.89
CA SER A 247 -11.30 -3.17 -35.45
C SER A 247 -12.12 -2.26 -36.39
N LYS A 248 -11.90 -0.93 -36.44
CA LYS A 248 -12.50 -0.02 -37.47
C LYS A 248 -12.03 1.43 -37.28
N SER A 249 -11.14 1.93 -38.15
CA SER A 249 -11.15 3.27 -38.80
C SER A 249 -9.74 3.81 -39.14
N HIS A 250 -9.54 4.08 -40.43
CA HIS A 250 -8.32 4.63 -41.03
C HIS A 250 -8.32 6.17 -41.12
N TRP A 251 -9.22 6.87 -40.42
CA TRP A 251 -9.37 8.32 -40.54
C TRP A 251 -9.14 9.04 -39.20
N GLY A 252 -8.04 9.79 -39.13
CA GLY A 252 -7.90 10.98 -38.28
C GLY A 252 -7.70 10.77 -36.78
N SER A 253 -6.53 10.29 -36.35
CA SER A 253 -5.99 10.68 -35.05
C SER A 253 -4.81 11.62 -35.26
N ALA A 254 -4.92 12.87 -34.78
CA ALA A 254 -3.84 13.86 -34.82
C ALA A 254 -2.62 13.48 -33.95
N VAL A 255 -2.75 12.47 -33.08
CA VAL A 255 -1.67 11.97 -32.20
C VAL A 255 -1.34 10.53 -32.60
N SER A 256 -0.05 10.23 -32.80
CA SER A 256 0.45 8.87 -33.10
C SER A 256 0.23 7.93 -31.92
N LEU A 257 0.31 6.61 -32.15
CA LEU A 257 0.17 5.60 -31.10
C LEU A 257 1.30 5.71 -30.06
N GLU A 258 2.55 5.79 -30.53
CA GLU A 258 3.75 5.98 -29.68
C GLU A 258 3.61 7.21 -28.75
N LYS A 259 3.09 8.33 -29.25
CA LYS A 259 2.87 9.52 -28.43
C LYS A 259 1.79 9.31 -27.36
N ARG A 260 0.79 8.46 -27.61
CA ARG A 260 -0.24 8.15 -26.61
C ARG A 260 0.28 7.21 -25.53
N GLU A 261 1.10 6.22 -25.89
CA GLU A 261 1.80 5.34 -24.94
C GLU A 261 2.67 6.18 -24.02
N LEU A 262 3.43 7.13 -24.58
CA LEU A 262 4.22 8.08 -23.80
C LEU A 262 3.37 8.93 -22.85
N PHE A 263 2.21 9.41 -23.27
CA PHE A 263 1.33 10.21 -22.41
C PHE A 263 0.71 9.37 -21.28
N GLU A 264 0.42 8.11 -21.56
CA GLU A 264 -0.07 7.13 -20.59
C GLU A 264 0.99 6.84 -19.52
N GLU A 265 2.22 6.52 -19.92
CA GLU A 265 3.34 6.28 -19.00
C GLU A 265 3.61 7.49 -18.09
N ARG A 266 3.60 8.70 -18.68
CA ARG A 266 3.74 9.95 -17.92
C ARG A 266 2.62 10.15 -16.91
N ALA A 267 1.38 9.86 -17.31
CA ALA A 267 0.22 9.97 -16.44
C ALA A 267 0.29 8.97 -15.27
N GLU A 268 0.67 7.72 -15.53
CA GLU A 268 0.86 6.70 -14.50
C GLU A 268 1.99 7.10 -13.53
N THR A 269 3.10 7.64 -14.04
CA THR A 269 4.20 8.17 -13.22
C THR A 269 3.72 9.29 -12.29
N VAL A 270 2.90 10.21 -12.79
CA VAL A 270 2.31 11.28 -11.97
C VAL A 270 1.42 10.71 -10.87
N LEU A 271 0.59 9.70 -11.16
CA LEU A 271 -0.25 9.05 -10.16
C LEU A 271 0.58 8.38 -9.05
N ILE A 272 1.70 7.74 -9.40
CA ILE A 272 2.62 7.15 -8.42
C ILE A 272 3.18 8.24 -7.49
N ILE A 273 3.65 9.36 -8.05
CA ILE A 273 4.21 10.46 -7.24
C ILE A 273 3.13 11.12 -6.37
N LEU A 274 1.90 11.28 -6.89
CA LEU A 274 0.78 11.78 -6.09
C LEU A 274 0.50 10.87 -4.89
N LYS A 275 0.51 9.54 -5.08
CA LYS A 275 0.31 8.58 -3.98
C LYS A 275 1.45 8.63 -2.95
N GLN A 276 2.69 8.83 -3.39
CA GLN A 276 3.84 8.96 -2.49
C GLN A 276 3.82 10.26 -1.69
N ARG A 277 3.48 11.38 -2.33
CA ARG A 277 3.42 12.71 -1.68
C ARG A 277 2.19 12.86 -0.79
N PHE A 278 1.09 12.21 -1.14
CA PHE A 278 -0.19 12.33 -0.44
C PHE A 278 -0.78 10.95 -0.13
N PRO A 279 -0.20 10.21 0.82
CA PRO A 279 -0.63 8.83 1.13
C PRO A 279 -2.06 8.75 1.69
N GLY A 280 -2.60 9.83 2.25
CA GLY A 280 -3.94 9.89 2.82
C GLY A 280 -5.03 10.47 1.90
N ILE A 281 -4.78 10.55 0.58
CA ILE A 281 -5.82 11.05 -0.34
C ILE A 281 -7.03 10.11 -0.37
N PRO A 282 -8.25 10.65 -0.52
CA PRO A 282 -9.44 9.82 -0.64
C PRO A 282 -9.37 8.94 -1.89
N GLN A 283 -10.16 7.87 -1.86
CA GLN A 283 -10.39 7.04 -3.04
C GLN A 283 -10.91 7.90 -4.20
N SER A 284 -10.40 7.63 -5.41
CA SER A 284 -10.84 8.35 -6.61
C SER A 284 -12.24 7.90 -7.03
N ALA A 285 -12.84 8.63 -7.95
CA ALA A 285 -14.10 8.25 -8.58
C ALA A 285 -13.98 6.89 -9.29
N LEU A 286 -12.82 6.59 -9.90
CA LEU A 286 -12.55 5.29 -10.52
C LEU A 286 -12.45 4.20 -9.46
N ASP A 287 -11.69 4.41 -8.38
CA ASP A 287 -11.55 3.45 -7.28
C ASP A 287 -12.93 3.11 -6.68
N ILE A 288 -13.73 4.14 -6.38
CA ILE A 288 -15.10 3.99 -5.84
C ILE A 288 -15.98 3.20 -6.80
N SER A 289 -15.93 3.53 -8.10
CA SER A 289 -16.70 2.81 -9.12
C SER A 289 -16.27 1.35 -9.21
N LYS A 290 -14.96 1.06 -9.22
CA LYS A 290 -14.44 -0.31 -9.24
C LYS A 290 -14.97 -1.11 -8.06
N ILE A 291 -14.90 -0.58 -6.84
CA ILE A 291 -15.40 -1.25 -5.63
C ILE A 291 -16.91 -1.47 -5.70
N GLN A 292 -17.67 -0.46 -6.13
CA GLN A 292 -19.13 -0.51 -6.15
C GLN A 292 -19.68 -1.56 -7.13
N TYR A 293 -19.04 -1.72 -8.29
CA TYR A 293 -19.51 -2.59 -9.36
C TYR A 293 -18.69 -3.87 -9.51
N ASN A 294 -17.75 -4.13 -8.60
CA ASN A 294 -16.95 -5.36 -8.61
C ASN A 294 -17.83 -6.61 -8.40
N GLY A 295 -17.65 -7.59 -9.29
CA GLY A 295 -18.26 -8.92 -9.20
C GLY A 295 -17.35 -9.99 -8.58
N ASP A 296 -16.04 -9.72 -8.45
CA ASP A 296 -15.06 -10.67 -7.97
C ASP A 296 -14.96 -10.67 -6.44
N VAL A 297 -15.38 -11.76 -5.81
CA VAL A 297 -15.37 -11.90 -4.35
C VAL A 297 -13.96 -11.86 -3.76
N GLY A 298 -12.98 -12.50 -4.42
CA GLY A 298 -11.61 -12.55 -3.91
C GLY A 298 -10.95 -11.16 -3.94
N GLN A 299 -11.13 -10.41 -5.02
CA GLN A 299 -10.65 -9.03 -5.11
C GLN A 299 -11.38 -8.10 -4.14
N ALA A 300 -12.69 -8.30 -3.90
CA ALA A 300 -13.42 -7.52 -2.90
C ALA A 300 -12.88 -7.74 -1.48
N ILE A 301 -12.55 -8.99 -1.14
CA ILE A 301 -11.92 -9.31 0.15
C ILE A 301 -10.52 -8.70 0.23
N LEU A 302 -9.68 -8.88 -0.79
CA LEU A 302 -8.33 -8.33 -0.80
C LEU A 302 -8.32 -6.80 -0.69
N GLU A 303 -9.15 -6.10 -1.48
CA GLU A 303 -9.28 -4.64 -1.44
C GLU A 303 -9.74 -4.17 -0.06
N SER A 304 -10.87 -4.71 0.42
CA SER A 304 -11.46 -4.22 1.66
C SER A 304 -10.62 -4.55 2.89
N TYR A 305 -10.00 -5.73 2.93
CA TYR A 305 -9.14 -6.14 4.04
C TYR A 305 -7.84 -5.33 4.07
N SER A 306 -7.20 -5.12 2.92
CA SER A 306 -6.01 -4.26 2.83
C SER A 306 -6.32 -2.81 3.21
N ARG A 307 -7.46 -2.27 2.78
CA ARG A 307 -7.91 -0.90 3.13
C ARG A 307 -8.17 -0.74 4.63
N VAL A 308 -8.79 -1.71 5.30
CA VAL A 308 -9.01 -1.59 6.76
C VAL A 308 -7.71 -1.70 7.55
N ILE A 309 -6.76 -2.55 7.10
CA ILE A 309 -5.41 -2.64 7.70
C ILE A 309 -4.66 -1.32 7.50
N GLU A 310 -4.71 -0.74 6.29
CA GLU A 310 -4.15 0.58 6.00
C GLU A 310 -4.72 1.64 6.94
N SER A 311 -6.05 1.70 7.09
CA SER A 311 -6.71 2.66 7.97
C SER A 311 -6.33 2.47 9.44
N LEU A 312 -6.18 1.22 9.90
CA LEU A 312 -5.75 0.92 11.26
C LEU A 312 -4.29 1.35 11.47
N ALA A 313 -3.39 1.00 10.56
CA ALA A 313 -1.98 1.38 10.61
C ALA A 313 -1.82 2.91 10.64
N PHE A 314 -2.54 3.63 9.78
CA PHE A 314 -2.56 5.09 9.80
C PHE A 314 -3.07 5.65 11.13
N THR A 315 -4.11 5.04 11.71
CA THR A 315 -4.66 5.45 13.00
C THR A 315 -3.64 5.28 14.12
N VAL A 316 -3.00 4.10 14.22
CA VAL A 316 -1.96 3.83 15.22
C VAL A 316 -0.77 4.77 15.03
N LEU A 317 -0.31 4.95 13.79
CA LEU A 317 0.77 5.87 13.45
C LEU A 317 0.47 7.30 13.90
N SER A 318 -0.73 7.80 13.59
CA SER A 318 -1.17 9.14 14.01
C SER A 318 -1.17 9.30 15.53
N ARG A 319 -1.50 8.25 16.30
CA ARG A 319 -1.47 8.32 17.77
C ARG A 319 -0.04 8.32 18.30
N ILE A 320 0.87 7.56 17.71
CA ILE A 320 2.30 7.61 18.07
C ILE A 320 2.85 9.01 17.81
N GLU A 321 2.48 9.61 16.68
CA GLU A 321 2.88 10.99 16.35
C GLU A 321 2.29 12.02 17.31
N ASP A 322 1.06 11.85 17.80
CA ASP A 322 0.47 12.73 18.81
C ASP A 322 1.29 12.71 20.11
N VAL A 323 1.75 11.52 20.56
CA VAL A 323 2.59 11.39 21.76
C VAL A 323 3.96 12.01 21.56
N LEU A 324 4.63 11.71 20.43
CA LEU A 324 5.94 12.29 20.10
C LEU A 324 5.87 13.82 19.97
N TYR A 325 4.78 14.34 19.42
CA TYR A 325 4.55 15.78 19.37
C TYR A 325 4.39 16.39 20.77
N ALA A 326 3.60 15.76 21.65
CA ALA A 326 3.46 16.21 23.03
C ALA A 326 4.81 16.22 23.79
N ASP A 327 5.68 15.24 23.53
CA ASP A 327 7.06 15.22 24.03
C ASP A 327 7.89 16.42 23.56
N VAL A 328 7.84 16.76 22.27
CA VAL A 328 8.56 17.93 21.73
C VAL A 328 8.08 19.22 22.39
N VAL A 329 6.76 19.39 22.55
CA VAL A 329 6.16 20.56 23.20
C VAL A 329 6.55 20.65 24.67
N ALA A 330 6.59 19.54 25.40
CA ALA A 330 6.99 19.51 26.81
C ALA A 330 8.47 19.89 27.00
N LYS A 331 9.36 19.47 26.08
CA LYS A 331 10.80 19.80 26.14
C LYS A 331 11.12 21.22 25.74
N ASN A 332 10.35 21.78 24.80
CA ASN A 332 10.57 23.12 24.27
C ASN A 332 9.30 23.98 24.43
N PRO A 333 8.92 24.36 25.66
CA PRO A 333 7.70 25.13 25.91
C PRO A 333 7.72 26.53 25.26
N SER A 334 8.90 27.04 24.89
CA SER A 334 9.09 28.30 24.15
C SER A 334 8.85 28.18 22.64
N GLN A 335 8.74 26.97 22.09
CA GLN A 335 8.46 26.70 20.66
C GLN A 335 7.02 26.23 20.41
N ALA A 336 6.09 26.51 21.32
CA ALA A 336 4.68 26.33 21.04
C ALA A 336 4.14 27.53 20.23
N PRO A 337 4.01 27.43 18.90
CA PRO A 337 2.88 28.11 18.27
C PRO A 337 2.15 27.32 17.16
N LEU A 338 0.82 27.52 17.17
CA LEU A 338 -0.17 27.63 16.08
C LEU A 338 -0.04 26.74 14.81
N LYS A 339 -1.03 25.85 14.72
CA LYS A 339 -1.65 25.23 13.53
C LYS A 339 -0.92 24.03 12.90
N ARG A 340 -1.64 22.91 13.00
CA ARG A 340 -1.53 21.69 12.20
C ARG A 340 -2.04 22.00 10.79
N ASN A 341 -1.21 21.77 9.76
CA ASN A 341 -1.68 21.33 8.45
C ASN A 341 -1.01 19.96 8.23
N PRO A 342 -1.75 18.86 8.07
CA PRO A 342 -1.16 17.51 7.95
C PRO A 342 -0.33 17.26 6.68
N LEU A 343 -0.06 18.26 5.84
CA LEU A 343 0.47 18.07 4.49
C LEU A 343 1.90 18.58 4.24
N LEU A 344 2.61 19.12 5.24
CA LEU A 344 3.96 19.64 5.04
C LEU A 344 4.88 19.27 6.22
N THR A 345 5.49 18.10 6.14
CA THR A 345 6.75 17.81 6.85
C THR A 345 7.79 17.32 5.86
N THR A 346 8.56 18.25 5.33
CA THR A 346 9.92 17.99 4.85
C THR A 346 10.79 19.13 5.39
N PRO A 347 11.74 18.88 6.30
CA PRO A 347 12.84 19.81 6.48
C PRO A 347 13.77 19.66 5.26
N SER A 348 13.94 20.74 4.52
CA SER A 348 15.10 20.90 3.63
C SER A 348 16.34 20.90 4.52
N MET A 349 17.05 19.76 4.59
CA MET A 349 18.36 19.69 5.21
C MET A 349 19.41 19.95 4.12
N GLY A 350 20.01 21.14 4.17
CA GLY A 350 21.25 21.44 3.49
C GLY A 350 22.36 20.48 3.96
N MET A 351 23.24 20.12 3.03
CA MET A 351 24.42 19.30 3.29
C MET A 351 25.32 19.97 4.34
N GLU A 352 25.37 19.42 5.55
CA GLU A 352 26.51 19.61 6.45
C GLU A 352 26.93 18.25 7.05
N LYS A 353 28.25 18.09 7.16
CA LYS A 353 29.01 16.83 7.28
C LYS A 353 28.63 15.97 8.51
N LEU A 354 28.39 14.68 8.26
CA LEU A 354 28.23 13.65 9.29
C LEU A 354 29.59 13.28 9.94
N PRO A 355 29.70 13.16 11.28
CA PRO A 355 30.84 12.54 11.94
C PRO A 355 30.89 11.03 11.70
N ASN A 356 32.10 10.48 11.70
CA ASN A 356 32.49 9.16 11.25
C ASN A 356 31.91 8.03 12.15
N PHE A 357 31.04 7.19 11.59
CA PHE A 357 30.29 6.10 12.25
C PHE A 357 31.13 4.85 12.62
N LYS A 358 32.46 4.89 12.44
CA LYS A 358 33.32 3.71 12.62
C LYS A 358 33.70 3.43 14.08
N ASP A 359 33.76 4.45 14.93
CA ASP A 359 34.29 4.28 16.29
C ASP A 359 33.24 3.82 17.33
N GLU A 360 31.95 3.89 16.98
CA GLU A 360 30.85 3.49 17.89
C GLU A 360 30.42 2.02 17.72
N VAL A 361 30.74 1.41 16.57
CA VAL A 361 30.40 0.02 16.24
C VAL A 361 31.32 -0.99 16.95
N GLU A 362 32.53 -0.58 17.34
CA GLU A 362 33.46 -1.44 18.09
C GLU A 362 33.08 -1.61 19.58
N LYS A 363 32.27 -0.71 20.14
CA LYS A 363 31.83 -0.80 21.55
C LYS A 363 30.62 -1.69 21.81
N LEU A 364 29.93 -2.16 20.76
CA LEU A 364 28.69 -2.95 20.87
C LEU A 364 28.88 -4.46 20.64
N LYS A 365 30.11 -4.95 20.45
CA LYS A 365 30.38 -6.39 20.21
C LYS A 365 30.51 -7.25 21.47
N THR A 366 30.34 -6.71 22.68
CA THR A 366 30.58 -7.43 23.94
C THR A 366 29.35 -7.68 24.82
N ALA A 367 28.13 -7.60 24.29
CA ALA A 367 26.95 -8.02 25.03
C ALA A 367 26.09 -8.98 24.19
N GLU A 368 26.01 -10.23 24.64
CA GLU A 368 25.14 -11.27 24.09
C GLU A 368 23.66 -10.83 24.16
N ALA A 369 23.02 -10.70 23.00
CA ALA A 369 21.56 -10.63 22.83
C ALA A 369 21.18 -11.33 21.51
N PRO A 370 20.01 -12.00 21.44
CA PRO A 370 19.72 -12.97 20.38
C PRO A 370 19.47 -12.30 19.04
N ALA A 371 19.84 -13.02 17.97
CA ALA A 371 19.85 -12.59 16.57
C ALA A 371 18.60 -11.80 16.15
N SER A 372 18.80 -10.55 15.76
CA SER A 372 17.80 -9.70 15.11
C SER A 372 17.61 -10.14 13.65
N MET A 373 16.53 -10.87 13.36
CA MET A 373 16.13 -11.17 11.99
C MET A 373 15.49 -9.94 11.33
N THR A 374 15.83 -9.65 10.07
CA THR A 374 15.21 -8.55 9.33
C THR A 374 13.80 -8.93 8.87
N LEU A 375 12.96 -7.92 8.58
CA LEU A 375 11.60 -8.16 8.08
C LEU A 375 11.62 -8.95 6.76
N LEU A 376 12.65 -8.78 5.93
CA LEU A 376 12.89 -9.62 4.74
C LEU A 376 13.13 -11.09 5.10
N ASP A 377 13.98 -11.36 6.10
CA ASP A 377 14.29 -12.73 6.55
C ASP A 377 13.06 -13.44 7.13
N PHE A 378 12.15 -12.66 7.74
CA PHE A 378 10.89 -13.18 8.27
C PHE A 378 9.80 -13.35 7.21
N MET A 379 9.88 -12.64 6.06
CA MET A 379 8.87 -12.70 4.99
C MET A 379 9.12 -13.81 3.96
N GLY A 380 10.28 -14.46 3.98
CA GLY A 380 10.56 -15.60 3.11
C GLY A 380 10.56 -15.26 1.61
N TRP A 381 10.77 -14.00 1.24
CA TRP A 381 10.76 -13.55 -0.15
C TRP A 381 11.98 -14.02 -0.99
N ASN A 382 12.86 -14.85 -0.43
CA ASN A 382 14.05 -15.42 -1.09
C ASN A 382 13.94 -16.95 -1.30
N THR A 383 12.82 -17.45 -1.79
CA THR A 383 12.76 -18.81 -2.36
C THR A 383 12.12 -18.76 -3.74
N THR A 384 12.90 -18.33 -4.72
CA THR A 384 12.69 -18.71 -6.12
C THR A 384 13.41 -20.02 -6.37
N ASP A 385 12.60 -21.06 -6.56
CA ASP A 385 12.83 -22.29 -7.32
C ASP A 385 14.28 -22.64 -7.68
N LYS A 386 14.85 -23.58 -6.92
CA LYS A 386 15.76 -24.57 -7.47
C LYS A 386 15.21 -25.96 -7.15
N GLU A 387 15.00 -26.71 -8.21
CA GLU A 387 14.66 -28.13 -8.22
C GLU A 387 15.72 -28.90 -7.41
N ASP A 388 15.29 -29.68 -6.41
CA ASP A 388 16.14 -30.68 -5.76
C ASP A 388 15.66 -32.08 -6.16
N THR A 389 16.47 -32.71 -7.01
CA THR A 389 16.58 -34.18 -7.13
C THR A 389 17.61 -34.72 -6.14
N ASP A 390 17.33 -35.89 -5.62
CA ASP A 390 17.95 -36.63 -4.52
C ASP A 390 19.49 -36.83 -4.45
N GLU A 391 19.93 -36.98 -3.19
CA GLU A 391 20.94 -37.89 -2.62
C GLU A 391 22.43 -37.49 -2.36
N LYS A 392 22.79 -37.62 -1.05
CA LYS A 392 24.02 -38.16 -0.40
C LYS A 392 25.20 -37.25 0.04
N HIS A 393 25.31 -37.11 1.37
CA HIS A 393 26.48 -37.10 2.28
C HIS A 393 27.89 -36.71 1.79
N LYS A 394 28.51 -35.70 2.43
CA LYS A 394 29.69 -35.82 3.34
C LYS A 394 30.20 -34.46 3.85
N ASP A 395 30.64 -34.45 5.12
CA ASP A 395 31.29 -33.36 5.84
C ASP A 395 32.55 -32.83 5.16
N PHE A 396 32.88 -31.53 5.33
CA PHE A 396 34.23 -31.03 5.67
C PHE A 396 34.22 -29.53 6.02
N PHE A 397 34.84 -29.19 7.16
CA PHE A 397 35.19 -27.83 7.61
C PHE A 397 36.27 -27.20 6.70
N MET A 398 36.21 -25.88 6.46
CA MET A 398 37.31 -24.90 6.61
C MET A 398 36.98 -23.53 5.98
N GLY A 399 37.37 -22.45 6.66
CA GLY A 399 38.08 -21.33 6.02
C GLY A 399 37.29 -20.05 5.75
N ASP A 400 37.39 -19.13 6.70
CA ASP A 400 37.25 -17.68 6.53
C ASP A 400 38.37 -17.15 5.61
N GLU A 401 38.01 -16.46 4.52
CA GLU A 401 38.75 -15.35 3.87
C GLU A 401 38.23 -15.14 2.42
N LEU A 402 37.29 -14.19 2.24
CA LEU A 402 37.42 -13.15 1.22
C LEU A 402 36.35 -12.05 1.43
N LEU A 403 36.62 -11.14 2.36
CA LEU A 403 36.01 -9.81 2.31
C LEU A 403 36.75 -8.98 1.26
N ARG A 404 36.03 -8.50 0.23
CA ARG A 404 36.01 -7.10 -0.27
C ARG A 404 35.59 -7.03 -1.73
N ALA A 405 34.35 -6.62 -1.97
CA ALA A 405 33.99 -5.81 -3.14
C ALA A 405 32.71 -5.01 -2.82
N ASP A 406 32.87 -3.69 -2.72
CA ASP A 406 31.89 -2.60 -2.86
C ASP A 406 30.42 -2.82 -2.48
N SER A 407 30.08 -2.39 -1.27
CA SER A 407 28.72 -2.08 -0.87
C SER A 407 28.27 -0.73 -1.47
N ASN A 408 27.87 -0.76 -2.74
CA ASN A 408 27.00 0.25 -3.33
C ASN A 408 25.63 -0.38 -3.60
N CYS A 409 24.85 -0.63 -2.54
CA CYS A 409 23.48 -1.12 -2.67
C CYS A 409 22.55 0.04 -3.07
N LYS A 410 22.52 0.31 -4.38
CA LYS A 410 21.35 0.88 -5.04
C LYS A 410 20.15 -0.02 -4.72
N LEU A 411 19.05 0.58 -4.28
CA LEU A 411 17.75 -0.08 -4.17
C LEU A 411 17.43 -0.74 -5.51
N LEU A 412 17.40 -2.07 -5.53
CA LEU A 412 16.90 -2.81 -6.69
C LEU A 412 15.37 -2.68 -6.72
N PRO A 413 14.75 -2.54 -7.91
CA PRO A 413 13.30 -2.41 -8.01
C PRO A 413 12.62 -3.69 -7.54
N ILE A 414 11.58 -3.53 -6.72
CA ILE A 414 10.56 -4.55 -6.50
C ILE A 414 10.08 -4.99 -7.88
N ALA A 415 10.11 -6.30 -8.15
CA ALA A 415 9.68 -6.88 -9.42
C ALA A 415 8.22 -6.50 -9.69
N MET A 416 8.04 -5.39 -10.41
CA MET A 416 6.83 -5.14 -11.16
C MET A 416 6.78 -6.22 -12.22
N ASN A 417 5.73 -7.03 -12.24
CA ASN A 417 5.40 -7.81 -13.43
C ASN A 417 5.18 -6.81 -14.55
N ASN A 418 6.24 -6.53 -15.32
CA ASN A 418 6.14 -5.77 -16.55
C ASN A 418 5.15 -6.50 -17.45
N ARG A 419 4.00 -5.87 -17.71
CA ARG A 419 3.19 -6.24 -18.87
C ARG A 419 4.08 -6.10 -20.10
N PRO A 420 4.21 -7.13 -20.95
CA PRO A 420 4.97 -6.98 -22.18
C PRO A 420 4.29 -5.94 -23.06
N SER A 421 5.07 -4.96 -23.53
CA SER A 421 4.63 -3.98 -24.51
C SER A 421 4.28 -4.70 -25.83
N TYR A 422 3.41 -4.10 -26.63
CA TYR A 422 2.93 -4.69 -27.89
C TYR A 422 4.07 -5.06 -28.87
N LEU A 423 5.24 -4.44 -28.75
CA LEU A 423 6.43 -4.74 -29.53
C LEU A 423 7.01 -6.14 -29.25
N GLU A 424 6.96 -6.63 -28.00
CA GLU A 424 7.45 -7.99 -27.66
C GLU A 424 6.55 -9.11 -28.22
N LYS A 425 5.29 -8.81 -28.55
CA LYS A 425 4.39 -9.79 -29.19
C LYS A 425 4.65 -9.97 -30.68
N ILE A 426 5.35 -9.03 -31.32
CA ILE A 426 5.65 -9.11 -32.76
C ILE A 426 6.92 -9.92 -33.00
N ASP A 427 7.88 -9.90 -32.07
CA ASP A 427 9.17 -10.61 -32.23
C ASP A 427 9.10 -12.13 -31.96
N LEU A 428 7.98 -12.64 -31.47
CA LEU A 428 7.72 -14.10 -31.31
C LEU A 428 7.09 -14.75 -32.55
N SER A 429 6.85 -14.00 -33.63
CA SER A 429 6.37 -14.52 -34.91
C SER A 429 7.40 -14.28 -36.02
N GLY A 430 8.49 -15.04 -36.01
CA GLY A 430 9.46 -15.07 -37.10
C GLY A 430 8.84 -15.45 -38.46
N PRO A 431 9.43 -15.01 -39.59
CA PRO A 431 8.82 -15.17 -40.91
C PRO A 431 8.91 -16.64 -41.36
N ARG A 432 7.77 -17.30 -41.52
CA ARG A 432 7.69 -18.55 -42.31
C ARG A 432 7.69 -18.19 -43.79
N SER A 433 8.84 -18.35 -44.44
CA SER A 433 8.93 -18.40 -45.91
C SER A 433 8.13 -19.61 -46.45
N PRO A 434 7.41 -19.48 -47.57
CA PRO A 434 6.66 -20.58 -48.15
C PRO A 434 7.59 -21.48 -48.99
N THR A 435 7.66 -22.76 -48.66
CA THR A 435 8.39 -23.77 -49.45
C THR A 435 7.64 -24.05 -50.75
N SER A 436 8.36 -23.93 -51.87
CA SER A 436 7.89 -24.27 -53.22
C SER A 436 7.54 -25.76 -53.32
N ARG A 437 6.38 -26.06 -53.90
CA ARG A 437 6.05 -27.40 -54.40
C ARG A 437 6.94 -27.72 -55.60
N HIS A 438 7.72 -28.78 -55.52
CA HIS A 438 7.90 -29.79 -56.56
C HIS A 438 8.52 -31.06 -55.98
#